data_AF-A0A3D3XXK7-F1
#
_entry.id   AF-A0A3D3XXK7-F1
#
_cell.length_a   1.000
_cell.length_b   1.000
_cell.length_c   1.000
_cell.angle_alpha   90.00
_cell.angle_beta   90.00
_cell.angle_gamma   90.00
#
_symmetry.space_group_name_H-M   'P 1'
#
loop_
_entity.id
_entity.type
_entity.pdbx_description
1 polymer ?
#
loop_
_entity_poly.entity_id
_entity_poly.type
_entity_poly.pdbx_seq_one_letter_code
_entity_poly.pdbx_strand_id
1 'polypeptide(L)' 'IGEQFQPLVVILRRLAEDPIIQRLGLEIDFTDARSVSWRLAELLPVDPETKQSLLQMQIPRERLAEIKRLVAKLQGSSR' A
#
# COMPACT_ATOMS: atom_id res chain seq x y z
N ILE A 1 -3.83 0.27 13.48
CA ILE A 1 -4.48 -0.23 12.22
C ILE A 1 -5.35 -1.45 12.55
N GLY A 2 -6.55 -1.58 11.97
CA GLY A 2 -7.44 -2.73 12.25
C GLY A 2 -6.90 -4.07 11.72
N GLU A 3 -7.21 -5.19 12.39
CA GLU A 3 -6.67 -6.53 12.10
C GLU A 3 -6.84 -6.96 10.64
N GLN A 4 -7.98 -6.61 10.03
CA GLN A 4 -8.29 -6.90 8.63
C GLN A 4 -7.29 -6.32 7.60
N PHE A 5 -6.43 -5.39 8.01
CA PHE A 5 -5.41 -4.75 7.18
C PHE A 5 -3.98 -5.19 7.54
N GLN A 6 -3.78 -6.07 8.54
CA GLN A 6 -2.46 -6.61 8.88
C GLN A 6 -1.73 -7.26 7.69
N PRO A 7 -2.41 -7.98 6.77
CA PRO A 7 -1.75 -8.49 5.56
C PRO A 7 -1.09 -7.39 4.71
N LEU A 8 -1.68 -6.20 4.63
CA LEU A 8 -1.11 -5.06 3.90
C LEU A 8 0.13 -4.49 4.61
N VAL A 9 0.13 -4.46 5.94
CA VAL A 9 1.31 -4.06 6.73
C VAL A 9 2.47 -5.03 6.48
N VAL A 10 2.19 -6.34 6.44
CA VAL A 10 3.21 -7.36 6.13
C VAL A 10 3.76 -7.19 4.71
N ILE A 11 2.91 -6.90 3.74
CA ILE A 11 3.34 -6.61 2.35
C ILE A 11 4.25 -5.39 2.33
N LEU A 12 3.85 -4.28 2.98
CA LEU A 12 4.66 -3.07 3.01
C LEU A 12 6.01 -3.28 3.69
N ARG A 13 6.07 -4.10 4.75
CA ARG A 13 7.34 -4.48 5.41
C ARG A 13 8.28 -5.20 4.45
N ARG A 14 7.78 -6.21 3.72
CA ARG A 14 8.57 -6.92 2.71
C ARG A 14 9.06 -6.00 1.59
N LEU A 15 8.22 -5.05 1.15
CA LEU A 15 8.63 -4.05 0.17
C LEU A 15 9.73 -3.12 0.72
N ALA A 16 9.64 -2.73 1.98
CA ALA A 16 10.64 -1.88 2.64
C ALA A 16 11.99 -2.60 2.89
N GLU A 17 12.01 -3.93 2.86
CA GLU A 17 13.23 -4.74 2.92
C GLU A 17 13.98 -4.76 1.58
N ASP A 18 13.33 -4.37 0.47
CA ASP A 18 13.96 -4.33 -0.84
C ASP A 18 15.02 -3.20 -0.93
N PRO A 19 16.27 -3.49 -1.35
CA PRO A 19 17.34 -2.49 -1.44
C PRO A 19 17.02 -1.30 -2.33
N ILE A 20 16.20 -1.47 -3.37
CA ILE A 20 15.79 -0.39 -4.27
C ILE A 20 14.84 0.55 -3.52
N ILE A 21 13.91 0.01 -2.74
CA ILE A 21 12.96 0.80 -1.96
C ILE A 21 13.65 1.52 -0.80
N GLN A 22 14.64 0.89 -0.16
CA GLN A 22 15.42 1.55 0.89
C GLN A 22 16.15 2.81 0.41
N ARG A 23 16.59 2.83 -0.86
CA ARG A 23 17.23 4.00 -1.47
C ARG A 23 16.29 5.20 -1.63
N LEU A 24 14.96 4.98 -1.56
CA LEU A 24 13.96 6.05 -1.57
C LEU A 24 13.86 6.79 -0.22
N GLY A 25 14.47 6.26 0.85
CA GLY A 25 14.49 6.92 2.17
C GLY A 25 13.10 7.11 2.78
N LEU A 26 12.17 6.17 2.53
CA LEU A 26 10.79 6.31 2.98
C LEU A 26 10.70 6.18 4.50
N GLU A 27 10.15 7.22 5.15
CA GLU A 27 9.70 7.10 6.54
C GLU A 27 8.34 6.39 6.57
N ILE A 28 8.28 5.29 7.33
CA ILE A 28 7.10 4.44 7.42
C ILE A 28 6.76 4.18 8.90
N ASP A 29 5.67 4.78 9.37
CA ASP A 29 4.98 4.34 10.57
C ASP A 29 4.04 3.18 10.20
N PHE A 30 4.39 1.96 10.61
CA PHE A 30 3.61 0.75 10.36
C PHE A 30 2.37 0.61 11.26
N THR A 31 2.18 1.52 12.22
CA THR A 31 1.06 1.51 13.16
C THR A 31 -0.03 2.53 12.79
N ASP A 32 0.31 3.53 11.95
CA ASP A 32 -0.61 4.53 11.42
C ASP A 32 -1.17 4.15 10.04
N ALA A 33 -2.50 4.13 9.94
CA ALA A 33 -3.20 3.80 8.71
C ALA A 33 -2.89 4.80 7.59
N ARG A 34 -2.68 6.09 7.91
CA ARG A 34 -2.32 7.10 6.90
C ARG A 34 -0.98 6.74 6.27
N SER A 35 0.06 6.63 7.09
CA SER A 35 1.40 6.23 6.67
C SER A 35 1.37 4.96 5.80
N VAL A 36 0.79 3.87 6.31
CA VAL A 36 0.74 2.60 5.56
C VAL A 36 -0.01 2.74 4.23
N SER A 37 -1.15 3.42 4.22
CA SER A 37 -1.96 3.57 3.00
C SER A 37 -1.30 4.43 1.94
N TRP A 38 -0.57 5.48 2.33
CA TRP A 38 0.18 6.34 1.41
C TRP A 38 1.34 5.59 0.77
N ARG A 39 2.15 4.91 1.60
CA ARG A 39 3.32 4.17 1.10
C ARG A 39 2.93 3.03 0.16
N LEU A 40 1.85 2.32 0.47
CA LEU A 40 1.32 1.32 -0.45
C LEU A 40 0.80 1.96 -1.75
N ALA A 41 0.09 3.08 -1.71
CA ALA A 41 -0.37 3.76 -2.92
C ALA A 41 0.79 4.22 -3.82
N GLU A 42 1.89 4.70 -3.23
CA GLU A 42 3.12 5.09 -3.95
C GLU A 42 3.79 3.89 -4.63
N LEU A 43 3.90 2.77 -3.91
CA LEU A 43 4.69 1.60 -4.31
C LEU A 43 3.91 0.60 -5.18
N LEU A 44 2.59 0.67 -5.22
CA LEU A 44 1.79 -0.26 -6.02
C LEU A 44 2.09 -0.13 -7.53
N PRO A 45 2.27 -1.26 -8.24
CA PRO A 45 2.46 -1.28 -9.68
C PRO A 45 1.09 -1.23 -10.39
N VAL A 46 0.43 -0.09 -10.31
CA VAL A 46 -0.86 0.20 -10.98
C VAL A 46 -0.69 1.32 -11.99
N ASP A 47 -1.65 1.45 -12.89
CA ASP A 47 -1.71 2.56 -13.84
C ASP A 47 -1.79 3.94 -13.14
N PRO A 48 -1.37 5.02 -13.81
CA PRO A 48 -1.37 6.37 -13.24
C PRO A 48 -2.74 6.82 -12.73
N GLU A 49 -3.83 6.49 -13.42
CA GLU A 49 -5.20 6.89 -13.08
C GLU A 49 -5.66 6.21 -11.78
N THR A 50 -5.40 4.92 -11.63
CA THR A 50 -5.64 4.17 -10.39
C THR A 50 -4.79 4.73 -9.25
N LYS A 51 -3.51 5.02 -9.51
CA LYS A 51 -2.62 5.61 -8.50
C LYS A 51 -3.13 6.98 -8.04
N GLN A 52 -3.51 7.84 -8.96
CA GLN A 52 -4.07 9.16 -8.67
C GLN A 52 -5.35 9.04 -7.84
N SER A 53 -6.25 8.12 -8.22
CA SER A 53 -7.49 7.87 -7.49
C SER A 53 -7.23 7.48 -6.03
N LEU A 54 -6.26 6.59 -5.77
CA LEU A 54 -5.86 6.22 -4.41
C LEU A 54 -5.30 7.40 -3.60
N LEU A 55 -4.46 8.23 -4.22
CA LEU A 55 -3.83 9.38 -3.55
C LEU A 55 -4.84 10.49 -3.20
N GLN A 56 -5.95 10.58 -3.94
CA GLN A 56 -7.04 11.53 -3.67
C GLN A 56 -7.99 11.05 -2.55
N MET A 57 -7.87 9.81 -2.06
CA MET A 57 -8.73 9.30 -0.99
C MET A 57 -8.35 9.89 0.37
N GLN A 58 -9.25 10.71 0.92
CA GLN A 58 -9.04 11.41 2.19
C GLN A 58 -9.10 10.49 3.40
N ILE A 59 -9.90 9.42 3.33
CA ILE A 59 -10.12 8.49 4.46
C ILE A 59 -9.11 7.33 4.37
N PRO A 60 -8.16 7.20 5.31
CA PRO A 60 -7.09 6.20 5.22
C PRO A 60 -7.61 4.76 5.23
N ARG A 61 -8.68 4.51 6.00
CA ARG A 61 -9.29 3.18 6.09
C ARG A 61 -9.96 2.76 4.79
N GLU A 62 -10.61 3.69 4.09
CA GLU A 62 -11.20 3.43 2.78
C GLU A 62 -10.11 3.17 1.74
N ARG A 63 -9.03 3.96 1.78
CA ARG A 63 -7.86 3.73 0.91
C ARG A 63 -7.23 2.37 1.14
N LEU A 64 -7.06 1.95 2.40
CA LEU A 64 -6.57 0.59 2.72
C LEU A 64 -7.52 -0.49 2.19
N ALA A 65 -8.83 -0.28 2.26
CA ALA A 65 -9.81 -1.22 1.72
C ALA A 65 -9.68 -1.36 0.19
N GLU A 66 -9.48 -0.25 -0.52
CA GLU A 66 -9.29 -0.27 -1.97
C GLU A 66 -7.94 -0.89 -2.37
N ILE A 67 -6.87 -0.51 -1.68
CA ILE A 67 -5.55 -1.14 -1.82
C ILE A 67 -5.64 -2.66 -1.62
N LYS A 68 -6.40 -3.13 -0.62
CA LYS A 68 -6.61 -4.57 -0.39
C LYS A 68 -7.26 -5.25 -1.59
N ARG A 69 -8.25 -4.61 -2.23
CA ARG A 69 -8.89 -5.14 -3.45
C ARG A 69 -7.92 -5.19 -4.63
N LEU A 70 -7.14 -4.12 -4.83
CA LEU A 70 -6.15 -4.05 -5.91
C LEU A 70 -5.05 -5.10 -5.75
N VAL A 71 -4.50 -5.26 -4.55
CA VAL A 71 -3.50 -6.30 -4.24
C VAL A 71 -4.06 -7.69 -4.52
N ALA A 72 -5.30 -7.97 -4.13
CA ALA A 72 -5.93 -9.26 -4.40
C ALA A 72 -6.07 -9.53 -5.92
N LYS A 73 -6.41 -8.52 -6.72
CA LYS A 73 -6.44 -8.62 -8.19
C LYS A 73 -5.06 -8.94 -8.75
N LEU A 74 -4.02 -8.21 -8.34
CA LEU A 74 -2.65 -8.41 -8.81
C LEU A 74 -2.10 -9.82 -8.49
N GLN A 75 -2.38 -10.33 -7.29
CA GLN A 75 -1.99 -11.69 -6.90
C GLN A 75 -2.77 -12.77 -7.64
N GLY A 76 -4.04 -12.51 -7.97
CA GLY A 76 -4.86 -13.40 -8.78
C GLY A 76 -4.46 -13.40 -10.28
N SER A 77 -4.03 -12.26 -10.81
CA SER A 77 -3.55 -12.11 -12.19
C SER A 77 -2.13 -12.64 -12.42
N SER A 78 -1.40 -12.97 -11.35
CA SER A 78 -0.05 -13.56 -11.39
C SER A 78 -0.08 -15.10 -11.31
N ARG A 79 -1.24 -15.73 -11.52
CA ARG A 79 -1.43 -17.18 -11.60
C ARG A 79 -1.78 -17.64 -12.99
#